data_AF-A0A7C3UM77-F1
#
_entry.id   AF-A0A7C3UM77-F1
#
_cell.length_a   1.000
_cell.length_b   1.000
_cell.length_c   1.000
_cell.angle_alpha   90.00
_cell.angle_beta   90.00
_cell.angle_gamma   90.00
#
_symmetry.space_group_name_H-M   'P 1'
#
loop_
_entity.id
_entity.type
_entity.pdbx_description
1 polymer ?
#
loop_
_entity_poly.entity_id
_entity_poly.type
_entity_poly.pdbx_seq_one_letter_code
_entity_poly.pdbx_strand_id
1 'polypeptide(L)'
;MNYTKTEERLIEAMENMMIVDAHEHLPPEHVRTSSKVDVLTLFAHYTRTDLITSGMKPDDYNTVIDSEKPLDDRWKMFKPYFEHIRYGSYARPALIAVKEFYRFDDINDDNYREISERMQSENTPGIYHRIMRDKCKIRVALTQAGRTDYNDDL
;
A
#
# COMPACT_ATOMS: atom_id res chain seq x y z
N MET A 1 23.67 -7.07 0.01
CA MET A 1 24.48 -6.95 1.24
C MET A 1 25.20 -8.28 1.43
N ASN A 2 26.44 -8.26 1.91
CA ASN A 2 27.15 -9.50 2.25
C ASN A 2 26.93 -9.77 3.74
N TYR A 3 25.94 -10.60 4.06
CA TYR A 3 25.68 -11.02 5.43
C TYR A 3 26.68 -12.10 5.87
N THR A 4 27.00 -12.12 7.15
CA THR A 4 27.66 -13.26 7.79
C THR A 4 26.69 -14.43 7.89
N LYS A 5 27.21 -15.65 8.02
CA LYS A 5 26.38 -16.85 8.26
C LYS A 5 25.47 -16.73 9.48
N THR A 6 25.91 -15.99 10.50
CA THR A 6 25.09 -15.75 11.70
C THR A 6 23.92 -14.84 11.39
N GLU A 7 24.16 -13.75 10.65
CA GLU A 7 23.10 -12.82 10.22
C GLU A 7 22.09 -13.51 9.29
N GLU A 8 22.56 -14.32 8.34
CA GLU A 8 21.69 -15.11 7.45
C GLU A 8 20.75 -16.02 8.27
N ARG A 9 21.29 -16.74 9.25
CA ARG A 9 20.49 -17.63 10.12
C ARG A 9 19.51 -16.88 11.01
N LEU A 10 19.87 -15.68 11.48
CA LEU A 10 18.98 -14.84 12.28
C LEU A 10 17.83 -14.29 11.42
N ILE A 11 18.13 -13.81 10.21
CA ILE A 11 17.13 -13.34 9.25
C ILE A 11 16.16 -14.48 8.89
N GLU A 12 16.68 -15.65 8.53
CA GLU A 12 15.85 -16.83 8.21
C GLU A 12 14.94 -17.23 9.38
N ALA A 13 15.44 -17.16 10.62
CA ALA A 13 14.62 -17.43 11.80
C ALA A 13 13.51 -16.36 11.98
N MET A 14 13.83 -15.08 11.77
CA MET A 14 12.88 -13.97 11.91
C MET A 14 11.80 -13.97 10.82
N GLU A 15 12.15 -14.28 9.57
CA GLU A 15 11.22 -14.39 8.43
C GLU A 15 10.15 -15.49 8.61
N ASN A 16 10.41 -16.43 9.52
CA ASN A 16 9.50 -17.53 9.84
C ASN A 16 8.66 -17.30 11.10
N MET A 17 8.84 -16.18 11.79
CA MET A 17 8.03 -15.85 12.97
C MET A 17 6.62 -15.44 12.57
N MET A 18 5.64 -15.79 13.41
CA MET A 18 4.31 -15.20 13.36
C MET A 18 4.38 -13.77 13.91
N ILE A 19 3.72 -12.84 13.22
CA ILE A 19 3.73 -11.42 13.59
C ILE A 19 2.50 -11.13 14.46
N VAL A 20 2.68 -10.37 15.54
CA VAL A 20 1.58 -9.72 16.26
C VAL A 20 1.75 -8.23 16.02
N ASP A 21 0.83 -7.65 15.25
CA ASP A 21 0.82 -6.22 15.01
C ASP A 21 0.11 -5.54 16.18
N ALA A 22 0.91 -4.89 17.02
CA ALA A 22 0.42 -4.27 18.25
C ALA A 22 -0.28 -2.93 18.00
N HIS A 23 -0.21 -2.35 16.79
CA HIS A 23 -0.81 -1.05 16.47
C HIS A 23 -1.07 -0.91 14.96
N GLU A 24 -2.34 -0.80 14.59
CA GLU A 24 -2.75 -0.56 13.20
C GLU A 24 -3.93 0.43 13.12
N HIS A 25 -4.14 1.06 11.96
CA HIS A 25 -5.24 1.96 11.63
C HIS A 25 -6.06 1.48 10.41
N LEU A 26 -5.95 0.21 10.02
CA LEU A 26 -6.80 -0.39 8.99
C LEU A 26 -8.28 -0.21 9.36
N PRO A 27 -9.16 0.17 8.42
CA PRO A 27 -10.60 0.14 8.63
C PRO A 27 -11.10 -1.32 8.63
N PRO A 28 -12.36 -1.59 8.99
CA PRO A 28 -12.98 -2.90 8.74
C PRO A 28 -12.96 -3.28 7.26
N GLU A 29 -12.92 -4.57 6.95
CA GLU A 29 -12.74 -5.05 5.57
C GLU A 29 -13.85 -4.58 4.63
N HIS A 30 -15.09 -4.52 5.13
CA HIS A 30 -16.24 -4.06 4.34
C HIS A 30 -16.06 -2.61 3.83
N VAL A 31 -15.36 -1.76 4.59
CA VAL A 31 -15.06 -0.39 4.15
C VAL A 31 -14.03 -0.41 3.04
N ARG A 32 -12.96 -1.20 3.19
CA ARG A 32 -11.91 -1.37 2.18
C ARG A 32 -12.48 -1.89 0.86
N THR A 33 -13.35 -2.89 0.92
CA THR A 33 -13.94 -3.55 -0.25
C THR A 33 -15.05 -2.72 -0.90
N SER A 34 -15.73 -1.85 -0.15
CA SER A 34 -16.68 -0.88 -0.71
C SER A 34 -16.03 0.32 -1.40
N SER A 35 -14.74 0.57 -1.14
CA SER A 35 -14.03 1.71 -1.69
C SER A 35 -13.55 1.46 -3.11
N LYS A 36 -13.62 2.49 -3.96
CA LYS A 36 -12.94 2.51 -5.25
C LYS A 36 -11.44 2.65 -5.02
N VAL A 37 -10.65 1.76 -5.63
CA VAL A 37 -9.20 1.77 -5.49
C VAL A 37 -8.51 1.72 -6.85
N ASP A 38 -7.33 2.33 -6.88
CA ASP A 38 -6.44 2.37 -8.04
C ASP A 38 -4.99 2.49 -7.55
N VAL A 39 -4.04 2.52 -8.49
CA VAL A 39 -2.61 2.60 -8.17
C VAL A 39 -2.24 3.77 -7.26
N LEU A 40 -2.98 4.90 -7.32
CA LEU A 40 -2.70 6.07 -6.50
C LEU A 40 -3.19 5.92 -5.06
N THR A 41 -4.08 4.95 -4.78
CA THR A 41 -4.43 4.55 -3.40
C THR A 41 -3.19 4.16 -2.59
N LEU A 42 -2.16 3.59 -3.23
CA LEU A 42 -0.89 3.21 -2.56
C LEU A 42 -0.08 4.41 -2.07
N PHE A 43 -0.39 5.61 -2.54
CA PHE A 43 0.30 6.87 -2.21
C PHE A 43 -0.61 7.80 -1.38
N ALA A 44 -1.61 7.26 -0.71
CA ALA A 44 -2.43 8.02 0.22
C ALA A 44 -1.74 8.17 1.59
N HIS A 45 -2.03 9.28 2.29
CA HIS A 45 -1.57 9.63 3.64
C HIS A 45 -0.06 9.88 3.80
N TYR A 46 0.77 8.84 3.81
CA TYR A 46 2.16 8.96 4.28
C TYR A 46 3.09 9.65 3.29
N THR A 47 2.86 9.48 1.98
CA THR A 47 3.65 10.16 0.94
C THR A 47 3.21 11.61 0.74
N ARG A 48 2.15 12.09 1.42
CA ARG A 48 1.67 13.48 1.31
C ARG A 48 2.78 14.48 1.58
N THR A 49 3.53 14.27 2.65
CA THR A 49 4.62 15.19 3.03
C THR A 49 5.75 15.16 2.01
N ASP A 50 6.13 13.98 1.54
CA ASP A 50 7.18 13.81 0.52
C ASP A 50 6.78 14.52 -0.79
N LEU A 51 5.52 14.33 -1.23
CA LEU A 51 4.99 14.96 -2.44
C LEU A 51 4.97 16.49 -2.31
N ILE A 52 4.42 17.02 -1.20
CA ILE A 52 4.32 18.47 -1.00
C ILE A 52 5.71 19.11 -0.87
N THR A 53 6.62 18.50 -0.11
CA THR A 53 7.98 19.03 0.06
C THR A 53 8.81 18.95 -1.22
N SER A 54 8.49 18.01 -2.12
CA SER A 54 9.07 17.94 -3.47
C SER A 54 8.48 18.95 -4.48
N GLY A 55 7.52 19.78 -4.06
CA GLY A 55 6.94 20.86 -4.86
C GLY A 55 5.50 20.66 -5.35
N MET A 56 4.81 19.59 -4.93
CA MET A 56 3.38 19.41 -5.22
C MET A 56 2.55 20.38 -4.38
N LYS A 57 1.55 21.06 -4.97
CA LYS A 57 0.65 21.89 -4.17
C LYS A 57 -0.29 21.01 -3.33
N PRO A 58 -0.69 21.44 -2.12
CA PRO A 58 -1.63 20.68 -1.30
C PRO A 58 -2.97 20.36 -2.01
N ASP A 59 -3.49 21.27 -2.85
CA ASP A 59 -4.73 21.04 -3.60
C ASP A 59 -4.55 20.06 -4.76
N ASP A 60 -3.36 20.04 -5.37
CA ASP A 60 -2.99 19.04 -6.38
C ASP A 60 -2.93 17.66 -5.72
N TYR A 61 -2.34 17.54 -4.52
CA TYR A 61 -2.35 16.30 -3.74
C TYR A 61 -3.78 15.82 -3.46
N ASN A 62 -4.65 16.71 -2.98
CA ASN A 62 -6.05 16.37 -2.71
C ASN A 62 -6.77 15.86 -3.98
N THR A 63 -6.40 16.38 -5.15
CA THR A 63 -6.90 15.91 -6.45
C THR A 63 -6.32 14.54 -6.81
N VAL A 64 -5.03 14.30 -6.60
CA VAL A 64 -4.35 13.03 -6.88
C VAL A 64 -4.97 11.86 -6.11
N ILE A 65 -5.33 12.05 -4.85
CA ILE A 65 -5.88 10.98 -4.00
C ILE A 65 -7.40 10.81 -4.11
N ASP A 66 -8.09 11.67 -4.86
CA ASP A 66 -9.55 11.62 -5.02
C ASP A 66 -9.95 10.58 -6.08
N SER A 67 -10.42 9.41 -5.63
CA SER A 67 -10.82 8.28 -6.49
C SER A 67 -11.99 8.59 -7.43
N GLU A 68 -12.76 9.64 -7.15
CA GLU A 68 -13.91 10.02 -7.98
C GLU A 68 -13.49 10.75 -9.26
N LYS A 69 -12.28 11.31 -9.29
CA LYS A 69 -11.72 11.96 -10.48
C LYS A 69 -11.09 10.94 -11.44
N PRO A 70 -11.04 11.24 -12.76
CA PRO A 70 -10.43 10.36 -13.76
C PRO A 70 -8.98 10.00 -13.42
N LEU A 71 -8.65 8.70 -13.50
CA LEU A 71 -7.32 8.18 -13.16
C LEU A 71 -6.22 8.85 -14.00
N ASP A 72 -6.45 9.02 -15.30
CA ASP A 72 -5.45 9.58 -16.22
C ASP A 72 -5.04 11.02 -15.86
N ASP A 73 -6.00 11.85 -15.44
CA ASP A 73 -5.74 13.23 -15.02
C ASP A 73 -4.95 13.27 -13.72
N ARG A 74 -5.30 12.39 -12.78
CA ARG A 74 -4.61 12.24 -11.49
C ARG A 74 -3.19 11.70 -11.69
N TRP A 75 -3.02 10.70 -12.55
CA TRP A 75 -1.73 10.12 -12.90
C TRP A 75 -0.79 11.17 -13.51
N LYS A 76 -1.29 11.95 -14.47
CA LYS A 76 -0.54 13.04 -15.09
C LYS A 76 -0.06 14.08 -14.07
N MET A 77 -0.87 14.37 -13.05
CA MET A 77 -0.51 15.28 -11.97
C MET A 77 0.49 14.67 -10.97
N PHE A 78 0.35 13.38 -10.67
CA PHE A 78 1.18 12.66 -9.72
C PHE A 78 2.58 12.36 -10.25
N LYS A 79 2.67 11.86 -11.48
CA LYS A 79 3.90 11.28 -12.07
C LYS A 79 5.16 12.15 -11.91
N PRO A 80 5.14 13.47 -12.16
CA PRO A 80 6.35 14.29 -12.03
C PRO A 80 6.96 14.26 -10.62
N TYR A 81 6.11 14.14 -9.60
CA TYR A 81 6.51 14.13 -8.20
C TYR A 81 6.85 12.72 -7.70
N PHE A 82 6.24 11.69 -8.29
CA PHE A 82 6.61 10.31 -8.01
C PHE A 82 8.11 10.07 -8.23
N GLU A 83 8.67 10.60 -9.32
CA GLU A 83 10.10 10.48 -9.60
C GLU A 83 10.99 11.13 -8.53
N HIS A 84 10.51 12.17 -7.83
CA HIS A 84 11.24 12.79 -6.73
C HIS A 84 11.21 11.96 -5.44
N ILE A 85 10.11 11.26 -5.19
CA ILE A 85 9.87 10.58 -3.92
C ILE A 85 10.07 9.06 -3.98
N ARG A 86 10.20 8.47 -5.17
CA ARG A 86 10.16 7.01 -5.38
C ARG A 86 11.22 6.22 -4.61
N TYR A 87 12.34 6.86 -4.26
CA TYR A 87 13.42 6.24 -3.46
C TYR A 87 13.27 6.50 -1.95
N GLY A 88 12.24 7.24 -1.54
CA GLY A 88 11.91 7.52 -0.15
C GLY A 88 11.25 6.34 0.56
N SER A 89 11.37 6.34 1.89
CA SER A 89 10.88 5.25 2.75
C SER A 89 9.38 4.99 2.60
N TYR A 90 8.57 6.03 2.37
CA TYR A 90 7.11 5.88 2.25
C TYR A 90 6.64 5.42 0.86
N ALA A 91 7.43 5.62 -0.20
CA ALA A 91 7.12 5.07 -1.53
C ALA A 91 7.50 3.59 -1.64
N ARG A 92 8.48 3.12 -0.86
CA ARG A 92 8.98 1.75 -0.92
C ARG A 92 7.90 0.68 -0.67
N PRO A 93 7.01 0.79 0.35
CA PRO A 93 5.92 -0.16 0.53
C PRO A 93 4.98 -0.27 -0.67
N ALA A 94 4.68 0.85 -1.35
CA ALA A 94 3.85 0.84 -2.55
C ALA A 94 4.48 0.01 -3.68
N LEU A 95 5.78 0.21 -3.94
CA LEU A 95 6.54 -0.54 -4.94
C LEU A 95 6.63 -2.04 -4.60
N ILE A 96 6.83 -2.37 -3.32
CA ILE A 96 6.79 -3.77 -2.85
C ILE A 96 5.42 -4.36 -3.10
N ALA A 97 4.34 -3.65 -2.77
CA ALA A 97 2.98 -4.16 -2.97
C ALA A 97 2.67 -4.41 -4.45
N VAL A 98 3.08 -3.49 -5.33
CA VAL A 98 2.91 -3.64 -6.79
C VAL A 98 3.62 -4.89 -7.32
N LYS A 99 4.82 -5.17 -6.82
CA LYS A 99 5.57 -6.37 -7.20
C LYS A 99 4.98 -7.64 -6.62
N GLU A 100 4.70 -7.65 -5.33
CA GLU A 100 4.32 -8.86 -4.59
C GLU A 100 2.89 -9.30 -4.85
N PHE A 101 1.96 -8.36 -4.98
CA PHE A 101 0.53 -8.65 -5.12
C PHE A 101 0.06 -8.50 -6.56
N TYR A 102 0.49 -7.44 -7.27
CA TYR A 102 -0.03 -7.14 -8.60
C TYR A 102 0.89 -7.61 -9.75
N ARG A 103 2.08 -8.13 -9.44
CA ARG A 103 3.04 -8.75 -10.38
C ARG A 103 3.64 -7.79 -11.41
N PHE A 104 3.82 -6.52 -11.05
CA PHE A 104 4.57 -5.55 -11.85
C PHE A 104 5.86 -5.14 -11.15
N ASP A 105 6.97 -5.03 -11.90
CA ASP A 105 8.26 -4.66 -11.31
C ASP A 105 8.36 -3.17 -10.91
N ASP A 106 7.55 -2.31 -11.53
CA ASP A 106 7.54 -0.87 -11.29
C ASP A 106 6.17 -0.25 -11.66
N ILE A 107 6.00 1.05 -11.42
CA ILE A 107 4.83 1.84 -11.81
C ILE A 107 5.26 2.90 -12.84
N ASN A 108 4.63 2.94 -14.01
CA ASN A 108 4.94 3.87 -15.09
C ASN A 108 3.73 4.11 -16.01
N ASP A 109 3.93 4.89 -17.07
CA ASP A 109 2.86 5.26 -18.03
C ASP A 109 2.23 4.06 -18.74
N ASP A 110 2.96 2.96 -18.88
CA ASP A 110 2.52 1.79 -19.64
C ASP A 110 1.65 0.86 -18.80
N ASN A 111 1.77 0.90 -17.46
CA ASN A 111 1.15 -0.09 -16.59
C ASN A 111 0.23 0.46 -15.47
N TYR A 112 0.19 1.77 -15.22
CA TYR A 112 -0.60 2.33 -14.12
C TYR A 112 -2.10 1.98 -14.19
N ARG A 113 -2.65 1.82 -15.40
CA ARG A 113 -4.04 1.39 -15.62
C ARG A 113 -4.25 -0.08 -15.30
N GLU A 114 -3.39 -0.95 -15.81
CA GLU A 114 -3.49 -2.40 -15.56
C GLU A 114 -3.29 -2.73 -14.07
N ILE A 115 -2.36 -2.04 -13.40
CA ILE A 115 -2.21 -2.13 -11.94
C ILE A 115 -3.51 -1.74 -11.25
N SER A 116 -4.15 -0.64 -11.67
CA SER A 116 -5.41 -0.16 -11.08
C SER A 116 -6.56 -1.15 -11.29
N GLU A 117 -6.67 -1.74 -12.47
CA GLU A 117 -7.65 -2.79 -12.77
C GLU A 117 -7.43 -4.04 -11.91
N ARG A 118 -6.17 -4.47 -11.75
CA ARG A 118 -5.80 -5.59 -10.87
C ARG A 118 -6.19 -5.28 -9.42
N MET A 119 -5.79 -4.12 -8.92
CA MET A 119 -6.11 -3.64 -7.57
C MET A 119 -7.62 -3.63 -7.30
N GLN A 120 -8.41 -3.13 -8.25
CA GLN A 120 -9.86 -3.05 -8.10
C GLN A 120 -10.52 -4.44 -8.18
N SER A 121 -10.05 -5.33 -9.07
CA SER A 121 -10.60 -6.68 -9.20
C SER A 121 -10.28 -7.59 -8.01
N GLU A 122 -9.14 -7.37 -7.35
CA GLU A 122 -8.73 -8.12 -6.15
C GLU A 122 -9.30 -7.53 -4.84
N ASN A 123 -9.93 -6.36 -4.89
CA ASN A 123 -10.58 -5.70 -3.75
C ASN A 123 -11.92 -6.36 -3.37
N THR A 124 -11.84 -7.62 -2.97
CA THR A 124 -12.98 -8.48 -2.64
C THR A 124 -12.93 -8.97 -1.20
N PRO A 125 -14.06 -9.38 -0.60
CA PRO A 125 -14.07 -9.96 0.73
C PRO A 125 -13.03 -11.07 0.93
N GLY A 126 -12.45 -11.15 2.12
CA GLY A 126 -11.32 -12.00 2.47
C GLY A 126 -9.94 -11.46 2.06
N ILE A 127 -9.86 -10.23 1.54
CA ILE A 127 -8.58 -9.58 1.20
C ILE A 127 -7.66 -9.46 2.41
N TYR A 128 -8.19 -9.16 3.60
CA TYR A 128 -7.37 -9.06 4.81
C TYR A 128 -6.80 -10.41 5.21
N HIS A 129 -7.58 -11.50 5.10
CA HIS A 129 -7.04 -12.84 5.33
C HIS A 129 -5.91 -13.18 4.35
N ARG A 130 -6.16 -12.99 3.04
CA ARG A 130 -5.18 -13.30 1.98
C ARG A 130 -3.87 -12.55 2.16
N ILE A 131 -3.94 -11.28 2.54
CA ILE A 131 -2.76 -10.44 2.70
C ILE A 131 -2.12 -10.65 4.07
N MET A 132 -2.87 -10.45 5.15
CA MET A 132 -2.31 -10.40 6.50
C MET A 132 -1.94 -11.79 7.01
N ARG A 133 -2.79 -12.81 6.81
CA ARG A 133 -2.52 -14.17 7.27
C ARG A 133 -1.63 -14.91 6.29
N ASP A 134 -2.12 -15.11 5.06
CA ASP A 134 -1.49 -16.05 4.13
C ASP A 134 -0.15 -15.53 3.61
N LYS A 135 -0.06 -14.24 3.27
CA LYS A 135 1.19 -13.64 2.77
C LYS A 135 2.10 -13.13 3.88
N CYS A 136 1.56 -12.36 4.84
CA CYS A 136 2.37 -11.63 5.81
C CYS A 136 2.58 -12.35 7.15
N LYS A 137 1.93 -13.49 7.41
CA LYS A 137 2.00 -14.24 8.69
C LYS A 137 1.64 -13.40 9.93
N ILE A 138 0.84 -12.35 9.76
CA ILE A 138 0.30 -11.55 10.87
C ILE A 138 -0.80 -12.37 11.52
N ARG A 139 -0.60 -12.83 12.75
CA ARG A 139 -1.57 -13.63 13.50
C ARG A 139 -2.75 -12.81 14.02
N VAL A 140 -2.47 -11.58 14.48
CA VAL A 140 -3.43 -10.64 15.06
C VAL A 140 -2.92 -9.24 14.77
N ALA A 141 -3.82 -8.32 14.41
CA ALA A 141 -3.56 -6.89 14.38
C ALA A 141 -4.50 -6.14 15.33
N LEU A 142 -3.93 -5.27 16.18
CA LEU A 142 -4.67 -4.44 17.11
C LEU A 142 -5.00 -3.09 16.47
N THR A 143 -6.21 -2.96 15.94
CA THR A 143 -6.63 -1.73 15.26
C THR A 143 -7.10 -0.65 16.23
N GLN A 144 -6.61 0.57 16.04
CA GLN A 144 -6.96 1.77 16.79
C GLN A 144 -7.47 2.87 15.85
N ALA A 145 -8.47 2.56 15.01
CA ALA A 145 -9.06 3.53 14.08
C ALA A 145 -10.38 4.15 14.59
N GLY A 146 -10.63 4.13 15.91
CA GLY A 146 -11.86 4.66 16.50
C GLY A 146 -13.13 3.91 16.08
N ARG A 147 -13.00 2.62 15.77
CA ARG A 147 -14.07 1.74 15.30
C ARG A 147 -14.09 0.43 16.09
N THR A 148 -15.25 -0.21 16.15
CA THR A 148 -15.45 -1.49 16.85
C THR A 148 -16.15 -2.53 15.99
N ASP A 149 -16.44 -2.21 14.73
CA ASP A 149 -17.16 -3.06 13.77
C ASP A 149 -16.20 -3.83 12.86
N TYR A 150 -15.06 -4.23 13.44
CA TYR A 150 -14.18 -5.26 12.93
C TYR A 150 -14.81 -6.58 13.32
N ASN A 151 -15.29 -7.36 12.36
CA ASN A 151 -15.74 -8.72 12.65
C ASN A 151 -14.50 -9.59 12.94
N ASP A 152 -14.48 -10.85 12.51
CA ASP A 152 -13.29 -11.72 12.63
C ASP A 152 -12.20 -11.41 11.57
N ASP A 153 -12.11 -10.16 11.12
CA ASP A 153 -11.36 -9.73 9.93
C ASP A 153 -9.83 -9.59 10.17
N LEU A 154 -9.38 -9.41 11.43
CA LEU A 154 -8.03 -8.89 11.79
C LEU A 154 -7.34 -9.54 12.98
#